data_AF-A0A1Z8A736-F1
#
_entry.id   AF-A0A1Z8A736-F1
#
_cell.length_a   1.000
_cell.length_b   1.000
_cell.length_c   1.000
_cell.angle_alpha   90.00
_cell.angle_beta   90.00
_cell.angle_gamma   90.00
#
_symmetry.space_group_name_H-M   'P 1'
#
loop_
_entity.id
_entity.type
_entity.pdbx_description
1 polymer ?
#
loop_
_entity_poly.entity_id
_entity_poly.type
_entity_poly.pdbx_seq_one_letter_code
_entity_poly.pdbx_strand_id
1 'polypeptide(L)'
;MVNPYRGEAELVIGGKAYVMRLPLSVLAELEDEMKSDSLMSMVHRFETGGFSARDLVLLLKAGLRGGGCDVELDVDGGPIVAAQAAAKLLAVTFAVPE
;
A
#
# COMPACT_ATOMS: atom_id res chain seq x y z
N MET A 1 11.66 2.20 -12.57
CA MET A 1 10.43 1.90 -13.34
C MET A 1 9.70 0.79 -12.59
N VAL A 2 8.43 0.99 -12.25
CA VAL A 2 7.63 0.01 -11.50
C VAL A 2 7.22 -1.16 -12.40
N ASN A 3 7.19 -2.37 -11.86
CA ASN A 3 6.71 -3.57 -12.54
C ASN A 3 5.43 -4.13 -11.88
N PRO A 4 4.23 -3.85 -12.44
CA PRO A 4 2.96 -4.36 -11.90
C PRO A 4 2.92 -5.89 -11.78
N TYR A 5 3.57 -6.63 -12.68
CA TYR A 5 3.63 -8.10 -12.65
C TYR A 5 4.44 -8.65 -11.45
N ARG A 6 5.19 -7.79 -10.75
CA ARG A 6 5.86 -8.13 -9.48
C ARG A 6 5.08 -7.65 -8.24
N GLY A 7 3.90 -7.07 -8.44
CA GLY A 7 3.13 -6.40 -7.40
C GLY A 7 3.73 -5.05 -6.99
N GLU A 8 4.39 -4.36 -7.92
CA GLU A 8 4.98 -3.04 -7.64
C GLU A 8 4.02 -1.91 -8.05
N ALA A 9 3.86 -0.93 -7.16
CA ALA A 9 3.13 0.31 -7.40
C ALA A 9 4.03 1.52 -7.15
N GLU A 10 3.64 2.68 -7.65
CA GLU A 10 4.37 3.93 -7.46
C GLU A 10 3.66 4.82 -6.45
N LEU A 11 4.45 5.49 -5.60
CA LEU A 11 4.00 6.58 -4.74
C LEU A 11 4.96 7.77 -4.92
N VAL A 12 4.41 8.96 -5.14
CA VAL A 12 5.20 10.20 -5.26
C VAL A 12 5.14 10.96 -3.94
N ILE A 13 6.32 11.31 -3.41
CA ILE A 13 6.49 12.06 -2.16
C ILE A 13 7.56 13.13 -2.42
N GLY A 14 7.21 14.40 -2.21
CA GLY A 14 8.11 15.54 -2.45
C GLY A 14 8.65 15.56 -3.88
N GLY A 15 7.83 15.21 -4.87
CA GLY A 15 8.21 15.13 -6.28
C GLY A 15 9.12 13.95 -6.66
N LYS A 16 9.45 13.05 -5.72
CA LYS A 16 10.22 11.84 -5.98
C LYS A 16 9.33 10.60 -6.00
N ALA A 17 9.46 9.81 -7.04
CA ALA A 17 8.79 8.51 -7.16
C ALA A 17 9.50 7.43 -6.32
N TYR A 18 8.72 6.71 -5.52
CA TYR A 18 9.13 5.55 -4.74
C TYR A 18 8.36 4.32 -5.22
N VAL A 19 9.06 3.18 -5.22
CA VAL A 19 8.44 1.89 -5.49
C VAL A 19 7.85 1.36 -4.19
N MET A 20 6.61 0.91 -4.25
CA MET A 20 5.94 0.18 -3.18
C MET A 20 5.73 -1.27 -3.60
N ARG A 21 5.82 -2.19 -2.64
CA ARG A 21 5.55 -3.62 -2.84
C ARG A 21 5.13 -4.27 -1.53
N LEU A 22 4.27 -5.27 -1.59
CA LEU A 22 3.84 -6.07 -0.44
C LEU A 22 4.31 -7.53 -0.60
N PRO A 23 5.59 -7.84 -0.31
CA PRO A 23 6.04 -9.23 -0.24
C PRO A 23 5.34 -9.96 0.93
N LEU A 24 5.30 -11.29 0.88
CA LEU A 24 4.59 -12.12 1.87
C LEU A 24 4.99 -11.80 3.33
N SER A 25 6.27 -11.51 3.60
CA SER A 25 6.73 -11.14 4.94
C SER A 25 6.11 -9.83 5.42
N VAL A 26 6.01 -8.83 4.55
CA VAL A 26 5.40 -7.53 4.86
C VAL A 26 3.88 -7.65 4.99
N LEU A 27 3.24 -8.51 4.20
CA LEU A 27 1.81 -8.80 4.35
C LEU A 27 1.48 -9.39 5.72
N ALA A 28 2.31 -10.33 6.20
CA ALA A 28 2.14 -10.91 7.53
C ALA A 28 2.27 -9.85 8.64
N GLU A 29 3.29 -9.00 8.56
CA GLU A 29 3.46 -7.88 9.50
C GLU A 29 2.27 -6.90 9.46
N LEU A 30 1.78 -6.59 8.26
CA LEU A 30 0.69 -5.64 8.08
C LEU A 30 -0.63 -6.15 8.66
N GLU A 31 -0.91 -7.45 8.51
CA GLU A 31 -2.09 -8.09 9.11
C GLU A 31 -2.12 -7.90 10.63
N ASP A 32 -0.98 -8.12 11.29
CA ASP A 32 -0.79 -7.90 12.72
C ASP A 32 -0.92 -6.41 13.11
N GLU A 33 -0.26 -5.51 12.37
CA GLU A 33 -0.29 -4.06 12.62
C GLU A 33 -1.71 -3.47 12.51
N MET A 34 -2.49 -3.97 11.55
CA MET A 34 -3.88 -3.57 11.30
C MET A 34 -4.90 -4.27 12.18
N LYS A 35 -4.50 -5.29 12.95
CA LYS A 35 -5.40 -6.15 13.73
C LYS A 35 -6.55 -6.68 12.86
N SER A 36 -6.20 -7.18 11.67
CA SER A 36 -7.15 -7.80 10.77
C SER A 36 -7.23 -9.30 11.06
N ASP A 37 -8.44 -9.88 10.97
CA ASP A 37 -8.61 -11.33 11.15
C ASP A 37 -8.07 -12.13 9.96
N SER A 38 -7.92 -11.49 8.79
CA SER A 38 -7.32 -12.07 7.59
C SER A 38 -6.92 -11.00 6.57
N LEU A 39 -6.05 -11.35 5.61
CA LEU A 39 -5.72 -10.52 4.45
C LEU A 39 -6.96 -10.16 3.64
N MET A 40 -7.91 -11.06 3.49
CA MET A 40 -9.17 -10.77 2.78
C MET A 40 -10.03 -9.76 3.52
N SER A 41 -10.13 -9.87 4.86
CA SER A 41 -10.81 -8.88 5.70
C SER A 41 -10.17 -7.49 5.55
N MET A 42 -8.84 -7.43 5.45
CA MET A 42 -8.09 -6.20 5.24
C MET A 42 -8.43 -5.59 3.87
N VAL A 43 -8.29 -6.36 2.79
CA VAL A 43 -8.59 -5.89 1.42
C VAL A 43 -10.03 -5.40 1.31
N HIS A 44 -10.99 -6.16 1.85
CA HIS A 44 -12.41 -5.79 1.82
C HIS A 44 -12.70 -4.46 2.52
N ARG A 45 -12.02 -4.17 3.64
CA ARG A 45 -12.14 -2.86 4.33
C ARG A 45 -11.67 -1.71 3.44
N PHE A 46 -10.61 -1.90 2.66
CA PHE A 46 -10.13 -0.89 1.71
C PHE A 46 -11.08 -0.70 0.53
N GLU A 47 -11.59 -1.78 -0.06
CA GLU A 47 -12.55 -1.72 -1.17
C GLU A 47 -13.88 -1.06 -0.80
N THR A 48 -14.35 -1.29 0.43
CA THR A 48 -15.61 -0.71 0.93
C THR A 48 -15.45 0.71 1.51
N GLY A 49 -14.23 1.24 1.53
CA GLY A 49 -13.93 2.55 2.13
C GLY A 49 -14.01 2.58 3.66
N GLY A 50 -14.08 1.41 4.31
CA GLY A 50 -14.14 1.25 5.77
C GLY A 50 -12.79 1.37 6.48
N PHE A 51 -11.80 2.04 5.88
CA PHE A 51 -10.46 2.20 6.43
C PHE A 51 -10.27 3.56 7.11
N SER A 52 -9.46 3.59 8.16
CA SER A 52 -9.08 4.83 8.84
C SER A 52 -7.83 5.46 8.22
N ALA A 53 -7.55 6.73 8.55
CA ALA A 53 -6.29 7.37 8.17
C ALA A 53 -5.07 6.60 8.71
N ARG A 54 -5.20 5.94 9.87
CA ARG A 54 -4.17 5.08 10.44
C ARG A 54 -3.91 3.87 9.54
N ASP A 55 -4.96 3.20 9.07
CA ASP A 55 -4.83 2.02 8.20
C ASP A 55 -4.17 2.41 6.87
N LEU A 56 -4.56 3.55 6.31
CA LEU A 56 -3.93 4.08 5.10
C LEU A 56 -2.43 4.31 5.29
N VAL A 57 -2.03 4.94 6.41
CA VAL A 57 -0.63 5.18 6.74
C VAL A 57 0.13 3.87 6.93
N LEU A 58 -0.44 2.89 7.64
CA LEU A 58 0.19 1.58 7.85
C LEU A 58 0.42 0.85 6.51
N LEU A 59 -0.59 0.83 5.64
CA LEU A 59 -0.50 0.21 4.32
C LEU A 59 0.59 0.86 3.45
N LEU A 60 0.64 2.18 3.39
CA LEU A 60 1.63 2.90 2.58
C LEU A 60 3.05 2.70 3.13
N LYS A 61 3.22 2.75 4.46
CA LYS A 61 4.52 2.45 5.09
C LYS A 61 4.95 1.02 4.80
N ALA A 62 4.07 0.04 4.97
CA ALA A 62 4.36 -1.35 4.64
C ALA A 62 4.77 -1.50 3.17
N GLY A 63 4.03 -0.86 2.25
CA GLY A 63 4.36 -0.82 0.83
C GLY A 63 5.75 -0.27 0.56
N LEU A 64 6.11 0.87 1.15
CA LEU A 64 7.43 1.48 1.02
C LEU A 64 8.53 0.58 1.59
N ARG A 65 8.33 0.00 2.79
CA ARG A 65 9.28 -0.96 3.40
C ARG A 65 9.53 -2.14 2.47
N GLY A 66 8.48 -2.72 1.90
CA GLY A 66 8.59 -3.83 0.94
C GLY A 66 9.21 -3.43 -0.41
N GLY A 67 9.17 -2.14 -0.75
CA GLY A 67 9.92 -1.52 -1.85
C GLY A 67 11.34 -1.11 -1.50
N GLY A 68 11.79 -1.35 -0.26
CA GLY A 68 13.14 -1.03 0.22
C GLY A 68 13.35 0.43 0.61
N CYS A 69 12.28 1.18 0.87
CA CYS A 69 12.34 2.58 1.28
C CYS A 69 11.68 2.79 2.65
N ASP A 70 12.27 3.66 3.46
CA ASP A 70 11.68 4.13 4.72
C ASP A 70 11.73 5.67 4.69
N VAL A 71 10.59 6.28 4.43
CA VAL A 71 10.44 7.73 4.23
C VAL A 71 9.17 8.22 4.91
N GLU A 72 9.18 9.51 5.25
CA GLU A 72 8.00 10.17 5.80
C GLU A 72 6.90 10.27 4.74
N LEU A 73 5.65 10.01 5.15
CA LEU A 73 4.49 10.01 4.27
C LEU A 73 3.91 11.42 4.13
N ASP A 74 4.66 12.31 3.47
CA ASP A 74 4.15 13.60 3.02
C ASP A 74 3.75 13.51 1.54
N VAL A 75 2.62 12.83 1.30
CA VAL A 75 2.16 12.50 -0.05
C VAL A 75 1.64 13.76 -0.76
N ASP A 76 2.25 14.08 -1.90
CA ASP A 76 1.79 15.16 -2.75
C ASP A 76 0.34 14.93 -3.20
N GLY A 77 -0.51 15.96 -3.11
CA GLY A 77 -1.94 15.85 -3.45
C GLY A 77 -2.82 15.26 -2.32
N GLY A 78 -2.24 15.00 -1.15
CA GLY A 78 -2.99 14.75 0.08
C GLY A 78 -3.67 13.37 0.15
N PRO A 79 -4.69 13.21 1.02
CA PRO A 79 -5.24 11.91 1.40
C PRO A 79 -5.91 11.14 0.25
N ILE A 80 -6.43 11.84 -0.75
CA ILE A 80 -7.07 11.21 -1.91
C ILE A 80 -6.01 10.48 -2.77
N VAL A 81 -4.89 11.15 -3.05
CA VAL A 81 -3.79 10.55 -3.83
C VAL A 81 -3.17 9.38 -3.05
N ALA A 82 -2.99 9.55 -1.73
CA ALA A 82 -2.54 8.49 -0.85
C ALA A 82 -3.47 7.25 -0.92
N ALA A 83 -4.79 7.44 -0.86
CA ALA A 83 -5.76 6.37 -0.97
C ALA A 83 -5.74 5.68 -2.35
N GLN A 84 -5.57 6.44 -3.44
CA GLN A 84 -5.44 5.88 -4.79
C GLN A 84 -4.18 5.04 -4.94
N ALA A 85 -3.05 5.49 -4.40
CA ALA A 85 -1.79 4.75 -4.41
C ALA A 85 -1.89 3.45 -3.60
N ALA A 86 -2.54 3.50 -2.44
CA ALA A 86 -2.85 2.33 -1.61
C ALA A 86 -3.75 1.32 -2.34
N ALA A 87 -4.84 1.78 -2.96
CA ALA A 87 -5.74 0.93 -3.75
C ALA A 87 -5.00 0.27 -4.92
N LYS A 88 -4.15 1.03 -5.63
CA LYS A 88 -3.33 0.50 -6.72
C LYS A 88 -2.34 -0.56 -6.22
N LEU A 89 -1.70 -0.35 -5.07
CA LEU A 89 -0.80 -1.32 -4.45
C LEU A 89 -1.52 -2.62 -4.12
N LEU A 90 -2.72 -2.56 -3.52
CA LEU A 90 -3.53 -3.75 -3.24
C LEU A 90 -3.92 -4.47 -4.53
N ALA A 91 -4.37 -3.73 -5.54
CA ALA A 91 -4.76 -4.30 -6.83
C ALA A 91 -3.61 -5.10 -7.48
N VAL A 92 -2.40 -4.52 -7.57
CA VAL A 92 -1.26 -5.24 -8.16
C VAL A 92 -0.72 -6.36 -7.26
N THR A 93 -1.02 -6.34 -5.96
CA THR A 93 -0.58 -7.38 -5.02
C THR A 93 -1.48 -8.62 -5.11
N PHE A 94 -2.79 -8.44 -5.27
CA PHE A 94 -3.77 -9.53 -5.20
C PHE A 94 -4.41 -9.93 -6.54
N ALA A 95 -4.22 -9.13 -7.60
CA ALA A 95 -4.69 -9.44 -8.93
C ALA A 95 -3.54 -9.47 -9.95
N VAL A 96 -3.71 -10.25 -11.00
CA VAL A 96 -2.82 -10.20 -12.16
C VAL A 96 -3.18 -8.93 -12.96
N PRO A 97 -2.25 -8.01 -13.21
CA PRO A 97 -2.50 -6.86 -14.08
C PRO A 97 -2.86 -7.33 -15.50
N GLU A 98 -3.90 -6.76 -16.11
CA GLU A 98 -4.21 -6.94 -17.55
C GLU A 98 -3.20 -6.23 -18.46
#